data_AF-A0A971K977-F1
#
_entry.id   AF-A0A971K977-F1
#
_cell.length_a   1.000
_cell.length_b   1.000
_cell.length_c   1.000
_cell.angle_alpha   90.00
_cell.angle_beta   90.00
_cell.angle_gamma   90.00
#
_symmetry.space_group_name_H-M   'P 1'
#
loop_
_entity.id
_entity.type
_entity.pdbx_description
1 polymer ?
#
loop_
_entity_poly.entity_id
_entity_poly.type
_entity_poly.pdbx_seq_one_letter_code
_entity_poly.pdbx_strand_id
1 'polypeptide(L)' 'MGFLEKVFGDWNTKEIKRIEKIADRIEVLDQEMQQLSDEALRGKTDGFKARLAGGESL' A
#
# COMPACT_ATOMS: atom_id res chain seq x y z
N MET A 1 -23.81 6.51 -19.43
CA MET A 1 -24.61 5.27 -19.22
C MET A 1 -24.72 4.45 -20.50
N GLY A 2 -23.62 4.29 -21.23
CA GLY A 2 -23.56 3.47 -22.44
C GLY A 2 -23.19 2.03 -22.09
N PHE A 3 -23.69 1.08 -22.87
CA PHE A 3 -23.37 -0.36 -22.77
C PHE A 3 -21.86 -0.64 -22.68
N LEU A 4 -21.02 0.21 -23.28
CA LEU A 4 -19.56 0.13 -23.25
C LEU A 4 -18.94 0.41 -21.86
N GLU A 5 -19.45 1.37 -21.08
CA GLU A 5 -18.99 1.61 -19.69
C GLU A 5 -19.24 0.37 -18.80
N LYS A 6 -20.33 -0.35 -19.07
CA LYS A 6 -20.72 -1.54 -18.32
C LYS A 6 -19.84 -2.75 -18.63
N VAL A 7 -19.22 -2.78 -19.81
CA VAL A 7 -18.35 -3.89 -20.28
C VAL A 7 -16.88 -3.60 -20.00
N PHE A 8 -16.41 -2.35 -20.13
CA PHE A 8 -15.02 -1.98 -19.90
C PHE A 8 -14.73 -1.52 -18.45
N GLY A 9 -15.78 -1.36 -17.64
CA GLY A 9 -15.69 -0.77 -16.31
C GLY A 9 -15.51 0.75 -16.40
N ASP A 10 -16.10 1.48 -15.45
CA ASP A 10 -15.79 2.91 -15.33
C ASP A 10 -14.35 3.06 -14.80
N TRP A 11 -13.75 4.22 -15.07
CA TRP A 11 -12.39 4.53 -14.60
C TRP A 11 -12.26 4.38 -13.08
N ASN A 12 -13.33 4.67 -12.34
CA ASN A 12 -13.40 4.53 -10.88
C ASN A 12 -13.23 3.07 -10.45
N THR A 13 -13.88 2.12 -11.12
CA THR A 13 -13.80 0.68 -10.80
C THR A 13 -12.38 0.16 -11.00
N LYS A 14 -11.67 0.65 -12.02
CA LYS A 14 -10.27 0.29 -12.26
C LYS A 14 -9.36 0.83 -11.16
N GLU A 15 -9.59 2.06 -10.71
CA GLU A 15 -8.82 2.68 -9.65
C GLU A 15 -9.07 2.01 -8.29
N ILE A 16 -10.33 1.68 -7.98
CA ILE A 16 -10.69 0.91 -6.78
C ILE A 16 -9.93 -0.43 -6.76
N LYS A 17 -9.97 -1.20 -7.86
CA LYS A 17 -9.23 -2.46 -7.95
C LYS A 17 -7.71 -2.31 -7.81
N ARG A 18 -7.15 -1.16 -8.20
CA ARG A 18 -5.72 -0.86 -8.01
C ARG A 18 -5.41 -0.65 -6.54
N ILE A 19 -6.25 0.13 -5.85
CA ILE A 19 -6.10 0.44 -4.43
C ILE A 19 -6.35 -0.81 -3.57
N GLU A 20 -7.38 -1.61 -3.87
CA GLU A 20 -7.67 -2.88 -3.17
C GLU A 20 -6.44 -3.80 -3.18
N LYS A 21 -5.79 -3.98 -4.34
CA LYS A 21 -4.56 -4.77 -4.44
C LYS A 21 -3.39 -4.22 -3.62
N ILE A 22 -3.33 -2.91 -3.41
CA ILE A 22 -2.31 -2.29 -2.56
C ILE A 22 -2.66 -2.55 -1.09
N ALA A 23 -3.94 -2.39 -0.72
CA ALA A 23 -4.43 -2.69 0.62
C ALA A 23 -4.16 -4.16 0.99
N ASP A 24 -4.46 -5.11 0.11
CA ASP A 24 -4.18 -6.54 0.34
C ASP A 24 -2.69 -6.81 0.63
N ARG A 25 -1.79 -6.10 -0.06
CA ARG A 25 -0.34 -6.23 0.17
C ARG A 25 0.09 -5.65 1.51
N ILE A 26 -0.57 -4.58 1.95
CA ILE A 26 -0.33 -3.96 3.26
C ILE A 26 -0.84 -4.87 4.37
N GLU A 27 -2.03 -5.47 4.19
CA GLU A 27 -2.66 -6.34 5.19
C GLU A 27 -1.79 -7.56 5.52
N VAL A 28 -1.08 -8.11 4.54
CA VAL A 28 -0.12 -9.22 4.76
C VAL A 28 1.02 -8.85 5.72
N LEU A 29 1.32 -7.56 5.88
CA LEU A 29 2.36 -7.05 6.79
C LEU A 29 1.83 -6.80 8.22
N ASP A 30 0.51 -6.84 8.44
CA ASP A 30 -0.11 -6.49 9.72
C ASP A 30 0.44 -7.33 10.88
N GLN A 31 0.49 -8.66 10.71
CA GLN A 31 0.99 -9.56 11.75
C GLN A 31 2.47 -9.31 12.10
N GLU A 32 3.32 -8.92 11.13
CA GLU A 32 4.71 -8.55 11.41
C GLU A 32 4.76 -7.25 12.23
N MET A 33 3.95 -6.25 11.85
CA MET A 33 3.92 -4.95 12.52
C MET A 33 3.39 -5.04 13.95
N GLN A 34 2.37 -5.88 14.19
CA GLN A 34 1.80 -6.09 15.53
C GLN A 34 2.77 -6.75 16.52
N GLN A 35 3.78 -7.47 16.03
CA GLN A 35 4.77 -8.13 16.89
C GLN A 35 5.89 -7.17 17.35
N LEU A 36 5.94 -5.95 16.81
CA LEU A 36 6.97 -4.97 17.17
C LEU A 36 6.66 -4.31 18.51
N SER A 37 7.70 -4.10 19.33
CA SER A 37 7.61 -3.19 20.47
C SER A 37 7.55 -1.73 20.02
N ASP A 38 7.17 -0.82 20.90
CA ASP A 38 7.13 0.61 20.62
C ASP A 38 8.49 1.16 20.14
N GLU A 39 9.59 0.68 20.74
CA GLU A 39 10.95 1.06 20.33
C GLU A 39 11.29 0.54 18.94
N ALA A 40 10.93 -0.71 18.64
CA ALA A 40 11.18 -1.33 17.35
C ALA A 40 10.34 -0.66 16.24
N LEU A 41 9.07 -0.33 16.53
CA LEU A 41 8.19 0.39 15.61
C LEU A 41 8.71 1.81 15.35
N ARG A 42 9.18 2.51 16.40
CA ARG A 42 9.83 3.81 16.25
C ARG A 42 11.09 3.72 15.38
N GLY A 43 11.90 2.68 15.58
CA GLY A 43 13.13 2.44 14.81
C GLY A 43 12.90 2.23 13.31
N LYS A 44 11.72 1.74 12.88
CA LYS A 44 11.38 1.65 11.45
C LYS A 44 11.45 3.01 10.75
N THR A 45 11.16 4.12 11.44
CA THR A 45 11.27 5.48 10.87
C THR A 45 12.68 5.78 10.39
N ASP A 46 13.69 5.47 11.21
CA ASP A 46 15.09 5.73 10.85
C ASP A 46 15.55 4.79 9.72
N GLY A 47 15.06 3.54 9.71
CA GLY A 47 15.24 2.61 8.60
C GLY A 47 14.66 3.14 7.28
N PHE A 48 13.45 3.68 7.29
CA PHE A 48 12.83 4.25 6.08
C PHE A 48 13.57 5.50 5.59
N LYS A 49 14.04 6.37 6.48
CA LYS A 49 14.88 7.53 6.12
C LYS A 49 16.18 7.08 5.45
N ALA A 50 16.83 6.05 5.98
CA ALA A 50 18.06 5.52 5.39
C ALA A 50 17.82 4.95 3.99
N ARG A 51 16.72 4.23 3.78
CA ARG A 51 16.31 3.68 2.47
C ARG A 51 16.02 4.78 1.45
N LEU A 52 15.29 5.83 1.86
CA LEU A 52 15.03 7.00 1.02
C LEU A 52 16.33 7.73 0.64
N ALA A 53 17.24 7.92 1.60
CA ALA A 53 18.57 8.49 1.33
C ALA A 53 19.40 7.61 0.40
N GLY A 54 19.17 6.29 0.42
CA GLY A 54 19.74 5.32 -0.50
C GLY A 54 19.12 5.31 -1.90
N GLY A 55 18.11 6.15 -2.17
CA GLY A 55 17.51 6.33 -3.50
C GLY A 55 16.23 5.53 -3.75
N GLU A 56 15.63 4.91 -2.72
CA GLU A 56 14.27 4.36 -2.86
C GLU A 56 13.22 5.47 -3.06
N SER A 57 12.13 5.15 -3.75
CA SER A 57 11.02 6.09 -4.00
C SER A 57 9.96 6.04 -2.88
N LEU A 58 9.27 7.17 -2.70
CA LEU A 58 8.07 7.30 -1.85
C LEU A 58 6.81 6.82 -2.56
#